data_AF-A0A2T7Q7W1-F1
#
_entry.id   AF-A0A2T7Q7W1-F1
#
_cell.length_a   1.000
_cell.length_b   1.000
_cell.length_c   1.000
_cell.angle_alpha   90.00
_cell.angle_beta   90.00
_cell.angle_gamma   90.00
#
_symmetry.space_group_name_H-M   'P 1'
#
loop_
_entity.id
_entity.type
_entity.pdbx_description
1 polymer ?
#
loop_
_entity_poly.entity_id
_entity_poly.type
_entity_poly.pdbx_seq_one_letter_code
_entity_poly.pdbx_strand_id
1 'polypeptide(L)' 'MPRKTKILFSVGGMLLGWLLNAFAWTTTMGHPVNTISLLLGGILFLGGLIFLIITLIKGR' A
#
# COMPACT_ATOMS: atom_id res chain seq x y z
N MET A 1 16.99 4.25 -8.69
CA MET A 1 15.72 4.91 -9.07
C MET A 1 15.77 6.40 -8.76
N PRO A 2 15.35 7.25 -9.72
CA PRO A 2 15.13 8.68 -9.48
C PRO A 2 14.15 8.92 -8.33
N ARG A 3 14.30 10.04 -7.60
CA ARG A 3 13.41 10.41 -6.50
C ARG A 3 11.93 10.42 -6.90
N LYS A 4 11.63 10.93 -8.10
CA LYS A 4 10.27 10.92 -8.67
C LYS A 4 9.71 9.50 -8.78
N THR A 5 10.50 8.56 -9.28
CA THR A 5 10.10 7.14 -9.40
C THR A 5 9.87 6.50 -8.05
N LYS A 6 10.72 6.79 -7.04
CA LYS A 6 10.54 6.28 -5.67
C LYS A 6 9.23 6.77 -5.06
N ILE A 7 8.95 8.06 -5.18
CA ILE A 7 7.70 8.67 -4.68
C ILE A 7 6.49 8.08 -5.41
N LEU A 8 6.55 7.94 -6.73
CA LEU A 8 5.47 7.34 -7.52
C LEU A 8 5.21 5.89 -7.09
N PHE A 9 6.26 5.11 -6.83
CA PHE A 9 6.13 3.73 -6.37
C PHE A 9 5.52 3.66 -4.96
N SER A 10 5.95 4.53 -4.05
CA SER A 10 5.34 4.66 -2.71
C SER A 10 3.85 4.96 -2.79
N VAL A 11 3.49 6.01 -3.53
CA VAL A 11 2.11 6.47 -3.65
C VAL A 11 1.25 5.44 -4.37
N GLY A 12 1.75 4.83 -5.44
CA GLY A 12 1.08 3.74 -6.15
C GLY A 12 0.83 2.53 -5.24
N GLY A 13 1.82 2.14 -4.43
CA GLY A 13 1.68 1.08 -3.43
C GLY A 13 0.63 1.40 -2.37
N MET A 14 0.58 2.65 -1.90
CA MET A 14 -0.44 3.10 -0.95
C MET A 14 -1.85 3.04 -1.55
N LEU A 15 -2.03 3.51 -2.80
CA LEU A 15 -3.32 3.46 -3.49
C LEU A 15 -3.78 2.01 -3.71
N LEU A 16 -2.88 1.13 -4.13
CA LEU A 16 -3.18 -0.30 -4.26
C LEU A 16 -3.53 -0.94 -2.91
N GLY A 17 -2.79 -0.62 -1.85
CA GLY A 17 -3.07 -1.12 -0.51
C GLY A 17 -4.43 -0.66 0.02
N TRP A 18 -4.81 0.59 -0.27
CA TRP A 18 -6.12 1.13 0.06
C TRP A 18 -7.25 0.45 -0.71
N LEU A 19 -7.08 0.23 -2.03
CA LEU A 19 -8.06 -0.47 -2.86
C LEU A 19 -8.23 -1.93 -2.43
N LEU A 20 -7.15 -2.63 -2.09
CA LEU A 20 -7.22 -4.01 -1.57
C LEU A 20 -7.96 -4.08 -0.24
N ASN A 21 -7.73 -3.12 0.66
CA ASN A 21 -8.50 -3.02 1.89
C ASN A 21 -9.98 -2.78 1.59
N ALA A 22 -10.32 -1.82 0.72
CA ALA A 22 -11.71 -1.57 0.33
C ALA A 22 -12.36 -2.83 -0.26
N PHE A 23 -11.65 -3.54 -1.15
CA PHE A 23 -12.09 -4.80 -1.72
C PHE A 23 -12.36 -5.86 -0.66
N ALA A 24 -11.53 -5.93 0.38
CA ALA A 24 -11.70 -6.88 1.47
C ALA A 24 -13.01 -6.66 2.26
N TRP A 25 -13.52 -5.43 2.30
CA TRP A 25 -14.81 -5.11 2.94
C TRP A 25 -16.01 -5.30 2.01
N THR A 26 -15.80 -5.24 0.69
CA THR A 26 -16.89 -5.35 -0.29
C THR A 26 -17.04 -6.73 -0.91
N THR A 27 -16.02 -7.59 -0.80
CA THR A 27 -16.03 -8.90 -1.46
C THR A 27 -16.88 -9.93 -0.70
N THR A 28 -17.62 -10.74 -1.45
CA THR A 28 -18.48 -11.83 -0.96
C THR A 28 -17.77 -13.19 -0.95
N MET A 29 -16.48 -13.24 -1.34
CA MET A 29 -15.71 -14.46 -1.53
C MET A 29 -15.37 -15.22 -0.22
N GLY A 30 -15.76 -14.69 0.93
CA GLY A 30 -15.66 -15.36 2.23
C GLY A 30 -14.38 -15.06 3.02
N HIS A 31 -14.33 -15.56 4.25
CA HIS A 31 -13.37 -15.19 5.28
C HIS A 31 -11.88 -15.22 4.89
N PRO A 32 -11.34 -16.27 4.25
CA PRO A 32 -9.91 -16.33 3.97
C PRO A 32 -9.46 -15.28 2.95
N VAL A 33 -10.29 -14.98 1.95
CA VAL A 33 -9.97 -13.97 0.91
C VAL A 33 -10.01 -12.56 1.49
N ASN A 34 -10.98 -12.26 2.36
CA ASN A 34 -11.06 -10.96 3.04
C ASN A 34 -9.83 -10.74 3.94
N THR A 35 -9.45 -11.73 4.74
CA THR A 35 -8.29 -11.62 5.63
C THR A 35 -6.99 -11.42 4.86
N ILE A 36 -6.76 -12.17 3.78
CA ILE A 36 -5.57 -11.98 2.93
C ILE A 36 -5.58 -10.58 2.32
N SER A 37 -6.71 -10.13 1.80
CA SER A 37 -6.84 -8.80 1.17
C SER A 37 -6.61 -7.66 2.18
N LEU A 38 -7.11 -7.78 3.41
CA LEU A 38 -6.85 -6.83 4.50
C LEU A 38 -5.37 -6.78 4.89
N LEU A 39 -4.74 -7.94 5.09
CA LEU A 39 -3.34 -8.02 5.50
C LEU A 39 -2.42 -7.51 4.39
N LEU A 40 -2.62 -7.95 3.16
CA LEU A 40 -1.82 -7.52 2.02
C LEU A 40 -2.00 -6.01 1.78
N GLY A 41 -3.26 -5.54 1.82
CA GLY A 41 -3.60 -4.13 1.66
C GLY A 41 -2.98 -3.25 2.74
N GLY A 42 -3.05 -3.68 4.00
CA GLY A 42 -2.44 -3.00 5.14
C GLY A 42 -0.92 -2.93 5.04
N ILE A 43 -0.25 -4.03 4.69
CA ILE A 43 1.21 -4.07 4.51
C ILE A 43 1.65 -3.15 3.36
N LEU A 44 0.94 -3.17 2.22
CA LEU A 44 1.23 -2.30 1.08
C LEU A 44 1.06 -0.82 1.44
N PHE A 45 -0.02 -0.49 2.17
CA PHE A 45 -0.28 0.88 2.59
C PHE A 45 0.77 1.39 3.57
N LEU A 46 1.03 0.65 4.66
CA LEU A 46 2.00 1.01 5.68
C LEU A 46 3.43 1.01 5.13
N GLY A 47 3.79 0.00 4.33
CA GLY A 47 5.10 -0.08 3.67
C GLY A 47 5.34 1.07 2.70
N GLY A 48 4.34 1.43 1.90
CA GLY A 48 4.38 2.59 1.01
C GLY A 48 4.55 3.91 1.78
N LEU A 49 3.83 4.07 2.88
CA LEU A 49 3.93 5.23 3.77
C LEU A 49 5.32 5.37 4.38
N ILE A 50 5.85 4.29 4.96
CA ILE A 50 7.20 4.26 5.55
C ILE A 50 8.26 4.58 4.47
N PHE A 51 8.15 3.96 3.30
CA PHE A 51 9.09 4.19 2.20
C PHE A 51 9.03 5.63 1.67
N LEU A 52 7.83 6.22 1.63
CA LEU A 52 7.65 7.64 1.30
C LEU A 52 8.35 8.53 2.31
N ILE A 53 8.11 8.33 3.61
CA ILE A 53 8.73 9.10 4.70
C ILE A 53 10.26 9.02 4.60
N ILE A 54 10.82 7.82 4.46
CA ILE A 54 12.27 7.63 4.32
C ILE A 54 12.80 8.36 3.07
N THR A 55 12.08 8.28 1.94
CA THR A 55 12.47 8.93 0.68
C THR A 55 12.46 10.46 0.80
N LEU A 56 11.54 11.02 1.59
CA LEU A 56 11.47 12.46 1.85
C LEU A 56 12.55 12.94 2.83
N ILE A 57 12.90 12.13 3.84
CA ILE A 57 13.91 12.47 4.85
C ILE A 57 15.33 12.32 4.29
N LYS A 58 15.67 11.17 3.68
CA LYS A 58 17.00 10.89 3.11
C LYS A 58 17.23 11.53 1.73
N GLY A 59 16.21 12.18 1.19
CA GLY A 59 16.29 12.90 -0.09
C GLY A 59 16.65 14.38 0.04
N ARG A 60 17.04 14.83 1.24
CA ARG A 60 17.77 16.09 1.47
C ARG A 60 19.26 15.81 1.35
#